data_AF-A0A0P0EDD4-F1
#
_entry.id   AF-A0A0P0EDD4-F1
#
_cell.length_a   1.000
_cell.length_b   1.000
_cell.length_c   1.000
_cell.angle_alpha   90.00
_cell.angle_beta   90.00
_cell.angle_gamma   90.00
#
_symmetry.space_group_name_H-M   'P 1'
#
loop_
_entity.id
_entity.type
_entity.pdbx_description
1 polymer ?
#
loop_
_entity_poly.entity_id
_entity_poly.type
_entity_poly.pdbx_seq_one_letter_code
_entity_poly.pdbx_strand_id
1 'polypeptide(L)'
;MLFGSDNRKRWSKLDIVLAQAHHILQSERCKQCGLPKYICQNPSRELEYRMEKETCYATQALDKHEKAEESRRKKSSRGQDAPAPAGEAAYPVPYLRNGADLGTLRDPYYEERARIAEAVKPKLAD
;
A
#
# COMPACT_ATOMS: atom_id res chain seq x y z
N MET A 1 9.12 2.59 24.05
CA MET A 1 9.65 1.69 23.02
C MET A 1 8.50 1.21 22.17
N LEU A 2 8.63 1.24 20.84
CA LEU A 2 7.60 0.70 19.93
C LEU A 2 7.47 -0.83 19.97
N PHE A 3 8.39 -1.54 20.63
CA PHE A 3 8.34 -3.00 20.85
C PHE A 3 8.73 -3.29 22.31
N GLY A 4 7.92 -4.10 23.02
CA GLY A 4 7.88 -4.26 24.49
C GLY A 4 9.23 -4.30 25.22
N SER A 5 9.35 -3.76 26.44
CA SER A 5 8.79 -4.42 27.64
C SER A 5 8.58 -3.47 28.83
N ASP A 6 8.61 -2.15 28.63
CA ASP A 6 8.23 -1.20 29.68
C ASP A 6 7.71 0.13 29.10
N ASN A 7 6.42 0.41 29.30
CA ASN A 7 5.76 1.65 28.85
C ASN A 7 6.02 2.84 29.77
N ARG A 8 6.72 2.65 30.90
CA ARG A 8 7.02 3.71 31.88
C ARG A 8 8.31 4.47 31.58
N LYS A 9 9.16 3.96 30.68
CA LYS A 9 10.42 4.59 30.30
C LYS A 9 10.17 5.76 29.34
N ARG A 10 10.74 6.93 29.64
CA ARG A 10 10.78 8.08 28.73
C ARG A 10 11.35 7.66 27.37
N TRP A 11 10.76 8.16 26.29
CA TRP A 11 11.20 7.88 24.93
C TRP A 11 12.63 8.38 24.74
N SER A 12 13.47 7.55 24.12
CA SER A 12 14.78 7.98 23.67
C SER A 12 14.63 8.92 22.47
N LYS A 13 15.68 9.70 22.16
CA LYS A 13 15.70 10.53 20.94
C LYS A 13 15.46 9.69 19.68
N LEU A 14 15.98 8.46 19.64
CA LEU A 14 15.82 7.54 18.53
C LEU A 14 14.35 7.07 18.39
N ASP A 15 13.67 6.79 19.49
CA ASP A 15 12.23 6.45 19.47
C ASP A 15 11.40 7.59 18.86
N ILE A 16 11.72 8.84 19.23
CA ILE A 16 11.03 10.04 18.71
C ILE A 16 11.24 10.17 17.20
N VAL A 17 12.48 10.03 16.73
CA VAL A 17 12.81 10.10 15.30
C VAL A 17 12.12 8.99 14.51
N LEU A 18 12.12 7.75 15.03
CA LEU A 18 11.42 6.63 14.40
C LEU A 18 9.91 6.85 14.35
N ALA A 19 9.31 7.36 15.43
CA ALA A 19 7.90 7.68 15.46
C ALA A 19 7.54 8.77 14.43
N GLN A 20 8.36 9.81 14.31
CA GLN A 20 8.18 10.85 13.32
C GLN A 20 8.34 10.32 11.89
N ALA A 21 9.37 9.52 11.61
CA ALA A 21 9.57 8.90 10.30
C ALA A 21 8.40 7.98 9.93
N HIS A 22 7.91 7.18 10.87
CA HIS A 22 6.73 6.35 10.68
C HIS A 22 5.49 7.19 10.38
N HIS A 23 5.28 8.29 11.11
CA HIS A 23 4.16 9.19 10.86
C HIS A 23 4.23 9.80 9.45
N ILE A 24 5.42 10.24 9.01
CA ILE A 24 5.65 10.75 7.66
C ILE A 24 5.27 9.66 6.64
N LEU A 25 5.81 8.45 6.75
CA LEU A 25 5.48 7.35 5.84
C LEU A 25 3.97 7.05 5.78
N GLN A 26 3.28 7.02 6.92
CA GLN A 26 1.83 6.78 6.96
C GLN A 26 1.02 7.92 6.34
N SER A 27 1.49 9.16 6.47
CA SER A 27 0.87 10.34 5.87
C SER A 27 1.07 10.38 4.35
N GLU A 28 2.18 9.84 3.86
CA GLU A 28 2.52 9.75 2.44
C GLU A 28 1.84 8.57 1.74
N ARG A 29 1.34 7.57 2.47
CA ARG A 29 0.60 6.46 1.87
C ARG A 29 -0.82 6.85 1.45
N CYS A 30 -1.21 6.40 0.27
CA CYS A 30 -2.57 6.47 -0.25
C CYS A 30 -3.47 5.48 0.50
N LYS A 31 -4.66 5.92 0.89
CA LYS A 31 -5.62 5.08 1.63
C LYS A 31 -6.41 4.12 0.74
N GLN A 32 -6.45 4.35 -0.57
CA GLN A 32 -7.17 3.50 -1.52
C GLN A 32 -6.31 2.32 -2.00
N CYS A 33 -5.10 2.60 -2.48
CA CYS A 33 -4.23 1.58 -3.08
C CYS A 33 -3.01 1.21 -2.20
N GLY A 34 -2.76 1.90 -1.09
CA GLY A 34 -1.65 1.62 -0.18
C GLY A 34 -0.26 2.09 -0.67
N LEU A 35 -0.14 2.47 -1.93
CA LEU A 35 1.08 3.03 -2.55
C LEU A 35 1.38 4.46 -2.04
N PRO A 36 2.62 4.94 -2.14
CA PRO A 36 2.96 6.33 -1.87
C PRO A 36 2.19 7.30 -2.79
N LYS A 37 1.73 8.43 -2.22
CA LYS A 37 0.94 9.46 -2.93
C LYS A 37 1.70 10.05 -4.12
N TYR A 38 3.01 10.26 -3.99
CA TYR A 38 3.85 10.78 -5.07
C TYR A 38 4.02 9.80 -6.25
N ILE A 39 3.56 8.56 -6.09
CA ILE A 39 3.46 7.58 -7.18
C ILE A 39 2.02 7.58 -7.68
N CYS A 40 1.04 7.27 -6.84
CA CYS A 40 -0.32 7.02 -7.31
C CYS A 40 -1.09 8.27 -7.73
N GLN A 41 -0.69 9.47 -7.28
CA GLN A 41 -1.34 10.74 -7.63
C GLN A 41 -0.46 11.61 -8.54
N ASN A 42 0.60 11.04 -9.11
CA ASN A 42 1.49 11.76 -10.00
C ASN A 42 0.92 11.77 -11.43
N PRO A 43 0.75 12.95 -12.06
CA PRO A 43 0.25 13.04 -13.43
C PRO A 43 1.30 12.74 -14.51
N SER A 44 2.53 12.39 -14.14
CA SER A 44 3.60 12.10 -15.11
C SER A 44 3.25 10.94 -16.03
N ARG A 45 3.42 11.14 -17.35
CA ARG A 45 3.21 10.11 -18.38
C ARG A 45 4.30 9.04 -18.41
N GLU A 46 5.40 9.27 -17.72
CA GLU A 46 6.51 8.31 -17.60
C GLU A 46 6.20 7.18 -16.60
N LEU A 47 5.21 7.38 -15.73
CA LEU A 47 4.83 6.42 -14.71
C LEU A 47 3.82 5.42 -15.27
N GLU A 48 4.20 4.15 -15.30
CA GLU A 48 3.35 3.04 -15.72
C GLU A 48 3.23 1.99 -14.60
N TYR A 49 2.24 1.11 -14.74
CA TYR A 49 1.97 0.05 -13.76
C TYR A 49 1.96 -1.30 -14.44
N ARG A 50 2.69 -2.25 -13.86
CA ARG A 50 2.62 -3.67 -14.23
C ARG A 50 1.80 -4.41 -13.19
N MET A 51 0.91 -5.30 -13.62
CA MET A 51 0.22 -6.19 -12.69
C MET A 51 1.09 -7.40 -12.42
N GLU A 52 1.51 -7.56 -11.17
CA GLU A 52 2.18 -8.76 -10.68
C GLU A 52 1.23 -9.58 -9.83
N LYS A 53 1.55 -10.86 -9.67
CA LYS A 53 0.77 -11.79 -8.87
C LYS A 53 1.64 -12.29 -7.73
N GLU A 54 1.10 -12.22 -6.52
CA GLU A 54 1.68 -12.85 -5.35
C GLU A 54 0.79 -14.02 -4.92
N THR A 55 1.42 -15.13 -4.52
CA THR A 55 0.72 -16.28 -3.97
C THR A 55 0.84 -16.27 -2.44
N CYS A 56 -0.28 -16.08 -1.76
CA CYS A 56 -0.37 -16.24 -0.32
C CYS A 56 -0.61 -17.72 0.03
N TYR A 57 0.43 -18.40 0.51
CA TYR A 57 0.32 -19.80 0.93
C TYR A 57 -0.64 -20.01 2.11
N ALA A 58 -0.78 -19.02 3.00
CA ALA A 58 -1.73 -19.09 4.11
C ALA A 58 -3.18 -19.07 3.61
N THR A 59 -3.51 -18.13 2.73
CA THR A 59 -4.84 -18.08 2.07
C THR A 59 -5.08 -19.35 1.26
N GLN A 60 -4.07 -19.85 0.55
CA GLN A 60 -4.18 -21.10 -0.19
C GLN A 60 -4.49 -22.30 0.74
N ALA A 61 -3.90 -22.36 1.93
CA ALA A 61 -4.18 -23.41 2.91
C ALA A 61 -5.59 -23.31 3.50
N LEU A 62 -6.06 -22.09 3.79
CA LEU A 62 -7.43 -21.83 4.23
C LEU A 62 -8.45 -22.25 3.15
N ASP A 63 -8.25 -21.82 1.91
CA ASP A 63 -9.10 -22.22 0.77
C ASP A 63 -9.16 -23.74 0.60
N LYS A 64 -8.02 -24.43 0.77
CA LYS A 64 -7.95 -25.90 0.72
C LYS A 64 -8.75 -26.55 1.85
N HIS A 65 -8.65 -26.00 3.06
CA HIS A 65 -9.39 -26.50 4.22
C HIS A 65 -10.90 -26.29 4.05
N GLU A 66 -11.32 -25.10 3.62
CA GLU A 66 -12.74 -24.79 3.37
C GLU A 66 -13.33 -25.69 2.28
N LYS A 67 -12.63 -25.86 1.15
CA LYS A 67 -13.05 -26.79 0.09
C LYS A 67 -13.14 -28.24 0.57
N ALA A 68 -12.22 -28.68 1.45
CA ALA A 68 -12.25 -30.02 2.01
C ALA A 68 -13.49 -30.21 2.91
N GLU A 69 -13.80 -29.24 3.76
CA GLU A 69 -15.00 -29.24 4.61
C GLU A 69 -16.30 -29.13 3.79
N GLU A 70 -16.31 -28.34 2.72
CA GLU A 70 -17.47 -28.21 1.82
C GLU A 70 -17.73 -29.49 1.02
N SER A 71 -16.68 -30.17 0.56
CA SER A 71 -16.79 -31.45 -0.15
C SER A 71 -17.31 -32.58 0.75
N ARG A 72 -17.03 -32.52 2.05
CA ARG A 72 -17.62 -33.42 3.07
C ARG A 72 -19.11 -33.14 3.29
N ARG A 73 -19.54 -31.88 3.13
CA ARG A 73 -20.93 -31.44 3.34
C ARG A 73 -21.82 -31.57 2.10
N LYS A 74 -21.27 -31.42 0.89
CA LYS A 74 -22.05 -31.41 -0.36
C LYS A 74 -21.74 -32.63 -1.23
N LYS A 75 -22.46 -33.72 -0.96
CA LYS A 75 -22.68 -34.83 -1.92
C LYS A 75 -23.77 -34.51 -2.97
N SER A 76 -24.31 -33.29 -3.01
CA SER A 76 -25.55 -32.99 -3.74
C SER A 76 -25.63 -31.58 -4.35
N SER A 77 -24.67 -31.16 -5.17
CA SER A 77 -24.92 -30.19 -6.27
C SER A 77 -23.65 -29.96 -7.08
N ARG A 78 -23.57 -30.56 -8.27
CA ARG A 78 -22.61 -30.19 -9.32
C ARG A 78 -23.07 -28.85 -9.92
N GLY A 79 -22.41 -27.76 -9.53
CA GLY A 79 -22.45 -26.47 -10.22
C GLY A 79 -21.06 -26.17 -10.78
N GLN A 80 -20.98 -25.95 -12.08
CA GLN A 80 -19.76 -25.78 -12.85
C GLN A 80 -19.34 -24.30 -12.81
N ASP A 81 -18.37 -23.96 -11.97
CA ASP A 81 -17.55 -22.76 -12.15
C ASP A 81 -16.13 -23.14 -11.71
N ALA A 82 -15.16 -22.97 -12.60
CA ALA A 82 -13.77 -23.24 -12.27
C ALA A 82 -13.34 -22.28 -11.14
N PRO A 83 -12.94 -22.78 -9.95
CA PRO A 83 -12.57 -21.89 -8.87
C PRO A 83 -11.33 -21.09 -9.29
N ALA A 84 -11.35 -19.78 -9.02
CA ALA A 84 -10.19 -18.91 -9.18
C ALA A 84 -8.95 -19.56 -8.52
N PRO A 85 -7.73 -19.32 -9.06
CA PRO A 85 -6.51 -19.90 -8.50
C PRO A 85 -6.37 -19.46 -7.03
N ALA A 86 -6.44 -20.45 -6.14
CA ALA A 86 -6.51 -20.24 -4.69
C ALA A 86 -5.28 -19.49 -4.17
N GLY A 87 -5.50 -18.42 -3.42
CA GLY A 87 -4.44 -17.62 -2.80
C GLY A 87 -3.63 -16.72 -3.74
N GLU A 88 -4.02 -16.51 -5.00
CA GLU A 88 -3.39 -15.50 -5.86
C GLU A 88 -4.01 -14.11 -5.65
N ALA A 89 -3.18 -13.12 -5.35
CA ALA A 89 -3.57 -11.70 -5.32
C ALA A 89 -2.78 -10.94 -6.38
N ALA A 90 -3.48 -10.22 -7.26
CA ALA A 90 -2.84 -9.33 -8.22
C ALA A 90 -2.62 -7.95 -7.60
N TYR A 91 -1.43 -7.38 -7.77
CA TYR A 91 -1.09 -6.07 -7.26
C TYR A 91 -0.32 -5.24 -8.30
N PRO A 92 -0.51 -3.91 -8.32
CA PRO A 92 0.17 -3.04 -9.26
C PRO A 92 1.59 -2.71 -8.76
N VAL A 93 2.57 -2.90 -9.64
CA VAL A 93 3.97 -2.51 -9.45
C VAL A 93 4.26 -1.29 -10.34
N PRO A 94 4.52 -0.11 -9.74
CA PRO A 94 4.88 1.08 -10.50
C PRO A 94 6.29 0.96 -11.08
N TYR A 95 6.49 1.48 -12.29
CA TYR A 95 7.81 1.66 -12.87
C TYR A 95 7.84 2.91 -13.75
N LEU A 96 9.03 3.50 -13.90
CA LEU A 96 9.24 4.57 -14.87
C LEU A 96 9.65 3.97 -16.21
N ARG A 97 9.07 4.45 -17.31
CA ARG A 97 9.36 3.98 -18.67
C ARG A 97 10.84 4.16 -19.03
N ASN A 98 11.47 5.21 -18.53
CA ASN A 98 12.89 5.47 -18.70
C ASN A 98 13.81 4.59 -17.80
N GLY A 99 13.24 3.74 -16.94
CA GLY A 99 13.98 2.87 -16.03
C GLY A 99 14.60 3.59 -14.83
N ALA A 100 14.30 4.87 -14.61
CA ALA A 100 14.81 5.62 -13.46
C ALA A 100 14.17 5.16 -12.14
N ASP A 101 14.82 5.49 -11.04
CA ASP A 101 14.33 5.20 -9.70
C ASP A 101 13.08 6.01 -9.36
N LEU A 102 12.06 5.36 -8.77
CA LEU A 102 10.78 6.01 -8.41
C LEU A 102 10.95 7.08 -7.34
N GLY A 103 12.02 7.02 -6.54
CA GLY A 103 12.35 8.03 -5.53
C GLY A 103 12.63 9.40 -6.14
N THR A 104 13.06 9.46 -7.40
CA THR A 104 13.27 10.72 -8.13
C THR A 104 11.99 11.55 -8.30
N LEU A 105 10.81 10.91 -8.19
CA LEU A 105 9.52 11.59 -8.29
C LEU A 105 9.06 12.23 -6.97
N ARG A 106 9.64 11.81 -5.83
CA ARG A 106 9.12 12.17 -4.51
C ARG A 106 9.22 13.67 -4.25
N ASP A 107 10.44 14.22 -4.34
CA ASP A 107 10.67 15.62 -3.98
C ASP A 107 10.00 16.59 -4.96
N PRO A 108 10.10 16.42 -6.31
CA PRO A 108 9.39 17.29 -7.24
C PRO A 108 7.88 17.29 -7.04
N TYR A 109 7.29 16.14 -6.68
CA TYR A 109 5.87 16.04 -6.39
C TYR A 109 5.46 16.87 -5.16
N TYR A 110 6.22 16.76 -4.07
CA TYR A 110 5.89 17.51 -2.84
C TYR A 110 6.18 19.00 -2.95
N GLU A 111 7.21 19.39 -3.70
CA GLU A 111 7.47 20.80 -4.02
C GLU A 111 6.31 21.41 -4.80
N GLU A 112 5.81 20.75 -5.84
CA GLU A 112 4.67 21.24 -6.62
C GLU A 112 3.40 21.34 -5.76
N ARG A 113 3.15 20.33 -4.92
CA ARG A 113 2.03 20.36 -3.96
C ARG A 113 2.15 21.51 -2.97
N ALA A 114 3.35 21.84 -2.51
CA ALA A 114 3.60 22.96 -1.63
C ALA A 114 3.33 24.30 -2.34
N ARG A 115 3.78 24.46 -3.59
CA ARG A 115 3.49 25.65 -4.41
C ARG A 115 1.99 25.84 -4.62
N ILE A 116 1.28 24.78 -4.98
CA ILE A 116 -0.18 24.82 -5.15
C ILE A 116 -0.86 25.18 -3.82
N ALA A 117 -0.44 24.56 -2.70
CA ALA A 117 -1.02 24.87 -1.40
C ALA A 117 -0.80 26.33 -0.99
N GLU A 118 0.36 26.91 -1.32
CA GLU A 118 0.65 28.32 -1.08
C GLU A 118 -0.18 29.25 -1.98
N ALA A 119 -0.36 28.92 -3.25
CA ALA A 119 -1.21 29.66 -4.17
C ALA A 119 -2.70 29.60 -3.80
N VAL A 120 -3.14 28.51 -3.15
CA VAL A 120 -4.53 28.29 -2.72
C VAL A 120 -4.79 28.83 -1.32
N LYS A 121 -3.78 29.28 -0.56
CA LYS A 121 -4.02 30.01 0.69
C LYS A 121 -4.93 31.19 0.36
N PRO A 122 -6.19 31.16 0.81
CA PRO A 122 -7.12 32.23 0.48
C PRO A 122 -6.55 33.56 0.99
N LYS A 123 -6.80 34.63 0.25
CA LYS A 123 -6.74 36.01 0.74
C LYS A 123 -7.75 36.19 1.89
N LEU A 124 -7.52 35.52 3.00
CA LEU A 124 -8.33 35.53 4.22
C LEU A 124 -7.66 36.46 5.23
N ALA A 125 -7.26 37.62 4.72
CA ALA A 125 -6.72 38.76 5.44
C ALA A 125 -7.12 40.01 4.64
N ASP A 126 -8.42 40.31 4.63
CA ASP A 126 -8.99 41.65 4.50
C ASP A 126 -10.31 41.65 5.29
#